data_AF-A0A927J5A9-F1
#
_entry.id   AF-A0A927J5A9-F1
#
_cell.length_a   1.000
_cell.length_b   1.000
_cell.length_c   1.000
_cell.angle_alpha   90.00
_cell.angle_beta   90.00
_cell.angle_gamma   90.00
#
_symmetry.space_group_name_H-M   'P 1'
#
loop_
_entity.id
_entity.type
_entity.pdbx_description
1 polymer ?
#
loop_
_entity_poly.entity_id
_entity_poly.type
_entity_poly.pdbx_seq_one_letter_code
_entity_poly.pdbx_strand_id
1 'polypeptide(L)'
;MRFALINDKPTEAMPDLMDAVCPGCGASVIAKCGIQKTHHWAHKNMRMCDSWWETETEWHRTWKNKFPAEWQEIFLPDEQTGEKHIADVRTEHGLVIEFQHSFINPEERISREEFYKKMVWVVDGTRLSRDFPRFVKGGKFGSIELKPGIRKAEFGYEFFPSNWLKSSVPVVFDFLGLDNVASADPIRRNLYCLFPSHDEYNAVYAEIPRGAFVKTVLNGKWSERVTAFMDEMEQEYIETQKQRQRNMQRPIYYRKKRSIYPVKIYRKKWRR
;
A
#
# COMPACT_ATOMS: atom_id res chain seq x y z
N MET A 1 15.88 -8.20 -11.73
CA MET A 1 14.61 -8.88 -12.07
C MET A 1 14.75 -10.38 -11.81
N ARG A 2 13.67 -11.03 -11.40
CA ARG A 2 13.63 -12.48 -11.16
C ARG A 2 13.42 -13.25 -12.46
N PHE A 3 12.59 -12.75 -13.37
CA PHE A 3 12.25 -13.43 -14.62
C PHE A 3 12.87 -12.74 -15.85
N ALA A 4 13.26 -13.57 -16.83
CA ALA A 4 13.61 -13.16 -18.19
C ALA A 4 12.99 -14.14 -19.18
N LEU A 5 12.98 -13.81 -20.47
CA LEU A 5 12.43 -14.69 -21.50
C LEU A 5 13.55 -15.53 -22.12
N ILE A 6 13.37 -16.85 -22.14
CA ILE A 6 14.16 -17.80 -22.93
C ILE A 6 13.17 -18.54 -23.82
N ASN A 7 13.32 -18.45 -25.14
CA ASN A 7 12.34 -18.98 -26.11
C ASN A 7 10.90 -18.53 -25.80
N ASP A 8 10.72 -17.23 -25.53
CA ASP A 8 9.46 -16.59 -25.15
C ASP A 8 8.80 -17.11 -23.86
N LYS A 9 9.51 -17.91 -23.06
CA LYS A 9 9.02 -18.42 -21.78
C LYS A 9 9.66 -17.69 -20.60
N PRO A 10 8.86 -17.19 -19.63
CA PRO A 10 9.37 -16.64 -18.38
C PRO A 10 10.19 -17.69 -17.64
N THR A 11 11.45 -17.36 -17.36
CA THR A 11 12.43 -18.26 -16.76
C THR A 11 13.17 -17.55 -15.62
N GLU A 12 13.29 -18.21 -14.47
CA GLU A 12 14.07 -17.71 -13.34
C GLU A 12 15.57 -17.81 -13.62
N ALA A 13 16.37 -16.95 -12.99
CA ALA A 13 17.81 -17.00 -13.13
C ALA A 13 18.39 -18.27 -12.47
N MET A 14 19.04 -19.11 -13.29
CA MET A 14 19.78 -20.29 -12.85
C MET A 14 21.19 -20.26 -13.45
N PRO A 15 22.17 -20.93 -12.82
CA PRO A 15 23.51 -21.05 -13.38
C PRO A 15 23.48 -21.54 -14.82
N ASP A 16 24.41 -21.03 -15.63
CA ASP A 16 24.65 -21.44 -17.02
C ASP A 16 23.50 -21.21 -18.02
N LEU A 17 22.41 -20.56 -17.62
CA LEU A 17 21.38 -20.12 -18.56
C LEU A 17 21.89 -18.96 -19.44
N MET A 18 21.72 -19.12 -20.75
CA MET A 18 22.13 -18.17 -21.79
C MET A 18 20.94 -17.75 -22.66
N ASP A 19 21.18 -16.81 -23.58
CA ASP A 19 20.22 -16.35 -24.58
C ASP A 19 18.89 -15.82 -24.03
N ALA A 20 18.92 -15.31 -22.79
CA ALA A 20 17.80 -14.67 -22.15
C ALA A 20 17.68 -13.18 -22.55
N VAL A 21 16.44 -12.73 -22.74
CA VAL A 21 16.13 -11.32 -23.02
C VAL A 21 15.21 -10.72 -21.96
N CYS A 22 15.37 -9.42 -21.72
CA CYS A 22 14.50 -8.64 -20.85
C CYS A 22 13.08 -8.57 -21.46
N PRO A 23 12.01 -8.91 -20.71
CA PRO A 23 10.65 -8.82 -21.24
C PRO A 23 10.20 -7.37 -21.52
N GLY A 24 10.81 -6.39 -20.85
CA GLY A 24 10.54 -4.98 -21.05
C GLY A 24 11.14 -4.42 -22.32
N CYS A 25 12.48 -4.41 -22.40
CA CYS A 25 13.21 -3.73 -23.46
C CYS A 25 13.75 -4.66 -24.56
N GLY A 26 13.64 -5.98 -24.40
CA GLY A 26 14.18 -6.98 -25.35
C GLY A 26 15.71 -7.12 -25.34
N ALA A 27 16.43 -6.33 -24.54
CA ALA A 27 17.88 -6.40 -24.46
C ALA A 27 18.35 -7.70 -23.78
N SER A 28 19.53 -8.19 -24.16
CA SER A 28 20.12 -9.38 -23.55
C SER A 28 20.44 -9.18 -22.07
N VAL A 29 20.11 -10.19 -21.27
CA VAL A 29 20.40 -10.25 -19.84
C VAL A 29 21.33 -11.42 -19.51
N ILE A 30 21.91 -11.40 -18.32
CA ILE A 30 22.77 -12.46 -17.78
C ILE A 30 22.26 -12.92 -16.43
N ALA A 31 22.29 -14.24 -16.21
CA ALA A 31 22.00 -14.82 -14.91
C ALA A 31 23.14 -14.48 -13.95
N LYS A 32 22.81 -13.80 -12.86
CA LYS A 32 23.72 -13.55 -11.74
C LYS A 32 23.35 -14.53 -10.63
N CYS A 33 24.11 -15.63 -10.58
CA CYS A 33 23.92 -16.69 -9.61
C CYS A 33 25.15 -16.75 -8.70
N GLY A 34 24.95 -16.62 -7.41
CA GLY A 34 26.03 -16.62 -6.42
C GLY A 34 25.48 -16.77 -5.01
N ILE A 35 26.35 -16.97 -4.04
CA ILE A 35 25.97 -17.29 -2.66
C ILE A 35 25.55 -16.06 -1.82
N GLN A 36 25.92 -14.85 -2.25
CA GLN A 36 25.70 -13.63 -1.46
C GLN A 36 24.37 -12.94 -1.75
N LYS A 37 23.86 -13.08 -2.98
CA LYS A 37 22.64 -12.43 -3.45
C LYS A 37 21.75 -13.47 -4.09
N THR A 38 20.45 -13.30 -3.91
CA THR A 38 19.50 -14.17 -4.57
C THR A 38 19.66 -14.10 -6.09
N HIS A 39 19.48 -15.25 -6.74
CA HIS A 39 19.64 -15.35 -8.18
C HIS A 39 18.70 -14.36 -8.89
N HIS A 40 19.24 -13.62 -9.84
CA HIS A 40 18.52 -12.60 -10.59
C HIS A 40 19.11 -12.44 -11.99
N TRP A 41 18.30 -11.93 -12.91
CA TRP A 41 18.76 -11.47 -14.21
C TRP A 41 19.21 -10.01 -14.11
N ALA A 42 20.31 -9.70 -14.79
CA ALA A 42 20.86 -8.37 -14.93
C ALA A 42 21.13 -8.03 -16.40
N HIS A 43 20.90 -6.78 -16.79
CA HIS A 43 21.26 -6.29 -18.12
C HIS A 43 22.78 -6.32 -18.31
N LYS A 44 23.25 -6.71 -19.52
CA LYS A 44 24.69 -6.81 -19.81
C LYS A 44 25.39 -5.44 -19.82
N ASN A 45 24.80 -4.46 -20.53
CA ASN A 45 25.47 -3.20 -20.88
C ASN A 45 24.66 -1.94 -20.51
N MET A 46 23.61 -2.07 -19.69
CA MET A 46 22.80 -0.95 -19.23
C MET A 46 22.34 -1.16 -17.79
N ARG A 47 21.87 -0.08 -17.15
CA ARG A 47 21.11 -0.19 -15.91
C ARG A 47 19.77 -0.86 -16.20
N MET A 48 19.04 -1.25 -15.15
CA MET A 48 17.68 -1.74 -15.31
C MET A 48 16.86 -0.76 -16.15
N CYS A 49 16.12 -1.29 -17.12
CA CYS A 49 15.37 -0.50 -18.09
C CYS A 49 14.08 0.11 -17.51
N ASP A 50 13.74 -0.24 -16.28
CA ASP A 50 12.66 0.39 -15.51
C ASP A 50 13.29 1.34 -14.49
N SER A 51 12.85 2.60 -14.54
CA SER A 51 13.31 3.66 -13.63
C SER A 51 12.84 3.46 -12.19
N TRP A 52 11.77 2.70 -11.98
CA TRP A 52 11.21 2.34 -10.67
C TRP A 52 11.82 1.09 -10.05
N TRP A 53 12.81 0.50 -10.71
CA TRP A 53 13.44 -0.72 -10.23
C TRP A 53 14.18 -0.49 -8.90
N GLU A 54 13.78 -1.26 -7.88
CA GLU A 54 14.47 -1.34 -6.60
C GLU A 54 15.12 -2.71 -6.36
N THR A 55 16.02 -2.77 -5.38
CA THR A 55 16.57 -4.05 -4.92
C THR A 55 15.52 -4.81 -4.11
N GLU A 56 15.18 -6.02 -4.56
CA GLU A 56 14.21 -6.89 -3.89
C GLU A 56 14.77 -7.43 -2.57
N THR A 57 13.99 -7.30 -1.49
CA THR A 57 14.30 -7.89 -0.17
C THR A 57 13.65 -9.26 0.00
N GLU A 58 14.06 -10.04 1.01
CA GLU A 58 13.42 -11.32 1.33
C GLU A 58 11.94 -11.17 1.68
N TRP A 59 11.57 -10.09 2.40
CA TRP A 59 10.17 -9.77 2.70
C TRP A 59 9.36 -9.54 1.42
N HIS A 60 9.91 -8.74 0.50
CA HIS A 60 9.29 -8.47 -0.79
C HIS A 60 9.09 -9.78 -1.56
N ARG A 61 10.15 -10.58 -1.72
CA ARG A 61 10.08 -11.88 -2.43
C ARG A 61 9.08 -12.85 -1.80
N THR A 62 9.03 -12.91 -0.47
CA THR A 62 8.08 -13.77 0.26
C THR A 62 6.63 -13.38 0.00
N TRP A 63 6.36 -12.08 -0.14
CA TRP A 63 5.05 -11.58 -0.52
C TRP A 63 4.69 -11.91 -1.98
N LYS A 64 5.58 -11.67 -2.94
CA LYS A 64 5.37 -12.06 -4.35
C LYS A 64 5.07 -13.56 -4.49
N ASN A 65 5.80 -14.39 -3.76
CA ASN A 65 5.63 -15.85 -3.73
C ASN A 65 4.26 -16.33 -3.18
N LYS A 66 3.40 -15.43 -2.68
CA LYS A 66 2.01 -15.78 -2.35
C LYS A 66 1.10 -15.81 -3.57
N PHE A 67 1.59 -15.38 -4.74
CA PHE A 67 0.84 -15.27 -5.98
C PHE A 67 1.45 -16.12 -7.09
N PRO A 68 0.65 -16.54 -8.10
CA PRO A 68 1.14 -17.31 -9.24
C PRO A 68 2.31 -16.62 -9.97
N ALA A 69 3.24 -17.40 -10.52
CA ALA A 69 4.45 -16.86 -11.15
C ALA A 69 4.12 -16.04 -12.41
N GLU A 70 3.07 -16.43 -13.13
CA GLU A 70 2.52 -15.73 -14.30
C GLU A 70 1.92 -14.35 -13.97
N TRP A 71 1.74 -14.02 -12.70
CA TRP A 71 1.29 -12.71 -12.26
C TRP A 71 2.44 -11.83 -11.80
N GLN A 72 3.65 -12.36 -11.64
CA GLN A 72 4.78 -11.64 -11.05
C GLN A 72 5.63 -10.92 -12.10
N GLU A 73 6.15 -9.73 -11.75
CA GLU A 73 7.05 -8.93 -12.60
C GLU A 73 6.50 -8.65 -14.01
N ILE A 74 5.24 -8.19 -14.08
CA ILE A 74 4.55 -7.96 -15.35
C ILE A 74 4.86 -6.57 -15.87
N PHE A 75 5.46 -6.49 -17.06
CA PHE A 75 5.72 -5.23 -17.73
C PHE A 75 4.44 -4.63 -18.28
N LEU A 76 4.16 -3.39 -17.89
CA LEU A 76 3.05 -2.59 -18.36
C LEU A 76 3.57 -1.36 -19.11
N PRO A 77 3.11 -1.12 -20.35
CA PRO A 77 3.44 0.10 -21.07
C PRO A 77 2.58 1.27 -20.61
N ASP A 78 3.17 2.46 -20.55
CA ASP A 78 2.47 3.72 -20.50
C ASP A 78 1.78 3.98 -21.82
N GLU A 79 0.49 4.30 -21.76
CA GLU A 79 -0.33 4.51 -22.95
C GLU A 79 0.08 5.78 -23.73
N GLN A 80 0.72 6.75 -23.08
CA GLN A 80 1.09 8.04 -23.67
C GLN A 80 2.55 8.10 -24.11
N THR A 81 3.48 7.65 -23.26
CA THR A 81 4.92 7.75 -23.49
C THR A 81 5.52 6.47 -24.09
N GLY A 82 4.85 5.32 -23.92
CA GLY A 82 5.39 4.01 -24.27
C GLY A 82 6.48 3.51 -23.31
N GLU A 83 6.79 4.26 -22.24
CA GLU A 83 7.68 3.79 -21.17
C GLU A 83 7.09 2.55 -20.51
N LYS A 84 7.93 1.61 -20.06
CA LYS A 84 7.45 0.36 -19.46
C LYS A 84 7.87 0.27 -18.01
N HIS A 85 6.90 -0.05 -17.15
CA HIS A 85 7.11 -0.27 -15.73
C HIS A 85 6.74 -1.69 -15.32
N ILE A 86 7.47 -2.23 -14.35
CA ILE A 86 7.28 -3.58 -13.85
C ILE A 86 6.33 -3.53 -12.66
N ALA A 87 5.16 -4.15 -12.82
CA ALA A 87 4.27 -4.42 -11.69
C ALA A 87 4.80 -5.61 -10.90
N ASP A 88 4.88 -5.51 -9.57
CA ASP A 88 5.33 -6.63 -8.75
C ASP A 88 4.40 -7.83 -8.89
N VAL A 89 3.09 -7.60 -8.78
CA VAL A 89 2.04 -8.58 -9.09
C VAL A 89 0.93 -7.90 -9.87
N ARG A 90 0.51 -8.50 -10.99
CA ARG A 90 -0.70 -8.14 -11.73
C ARG A 90 -1.62 -9.34 -11.83
N THR A 91 -2.80 -9.25 -11.22
CA THR A 91 -3.79 -10.33 -11.25
C THR A 91 -4.48 -10.42 -12.61
N GLU A 92 -5.09 -11.57 -12.90
CA GLU A 92 -5.94 -11.75 -14.09
C GLU A 92 -7.16 -10.81 -14.11
N HIS A 93 -7.58 -10.31 -12.95
CA HIS A 93 -8.67 -9.33 -12.80
C HIS A 93 -8.20 -7.87 -12.95
N GLY A 94 -6.94 -7.66 -13.32
CA GLY A 94 -6.36 -6.35 -13.58
C GLY A 94 -5.99 -5.54 -12.33
N LEU A 95 -5.94 -6.15 -11.14
CA LEU A 95 -5.42 -5.51 -9.93
C LEU A 95 -3.89 -5.56 -9.96
N VAL A 96 -3.24 -4.42 -9.77
CA VAL A 96 -1.80 -4.34 -9.50
C VAL A 96 -1.54 -4.32 -7.99
N ILE A 97 -0.53 -5.05 -7.53
CA ILE A 97 -0.05 -5.02 -6.15
C ILE A 97 1.42 -4.68 -6.20
N GLU A 98 1.81 -3.63 -5.49
CA GLU A 98 3.20 -3.21 -5.34
C GLU A 98 3.65 -3.41 -3.89
N PHE A 99 4.85 -3.96 -3.69
CA PHE A 99 5.39 -4.22 -2.36
C PHE A 99 6.47 -3.19 -2.01
N GLN A 100 6.16 -2.31 -1.06
CA GLN A 100 7.10 -1.27 -0.65
C GLN A 100 7.77 -1.61 0.68
N HIS A 101 9.06 -1.92 0.61
CA HIS A 101 9.93 -1.98 1.79
C HIS A 101 10.65 -0.63 1.99
N SER A 102 11.41 -0.17 0.98
CA SER A 102 12.28 1.00 1.05
C SER A 102 11.53 2.32 1.23
N PHE A 103 12.26 3.39 1.49
CA PHE A 103 11.70 4.73 1.37
C PHE A 103 11.32 5.02 -0.09
N ILE A 104 10.05 5.40 -0.31
CA ILE A 104 9.56 5.89 -1.60
C ILE A 104 9.32 7.41 -1.50
N ASN A 105 9.79 8.14 -2.50
CA ASN A 105 9.49 9.57 -2.63
C ASN A 105 7.97 9.74 -2.86
N PRO A 106 7.28 10.67 -2.15
CA PRO A 106 5.88 11.00 -2.44
C PRO A 106 5.56 11.21 -3.93
N GLU A 107 6.44 11.85 -4.70
CA GLU A 107 6.24 12.09 -6.13
C GLU A 107 6.24 10.77 -6.94
N GLU A 108 7.16 9.87 -6.63
CA GLU A 108 7.23 8.54 -7.26
C GLU A 108 6.01 7.70 -6.89
N ARG A 109 5.58 7.75 -5.62
CA ARG A 109 4.35 7.08 -5.17
C ARG A 109 3.13 7.57 -5.97
N ILE A 110 2.97 8.89 -6.12
CA ILE A 110 1.86 9.47 -6.90
C ILE A 110 1.96 9.03 -8.36
N SER A 111 3.15 9.09 -8.96
CA SER A 111 3.35 8.69 -10.35
C SER A 111 2.98 7.21 -10.59
N ARG A 112 3.35 6.30 -9.68
CA ARG A 112 2.95 4.88 -9.74
C ARG A 112 1.43 4.70 -9.57
N GLU A 113 0.82 5.44 -8.66
CA GLU A 113 -0.63 5.42 -8.43
C GLU A 113 -1.42 5.89 -9.67
N GLU A 114 -0.99 6.98 -10.30
CA GLU A 114 -1.59 7.52 -11.51
C GLU A 114 -1.40 6.61 -12.72
N PHE A 115 -0.25 5.94 -12.79
CA PHE A 115 0.08 4.98 -13.84
C PHE A 115 -0.79 3.72 -13.76
N TYR A 116 -0.77 3.01 -12.62
CA TYR A 116 -1.46 1.74 -12.49
C TYR A 116 -2.96 1.90 -12.24
N LYS A 117 -3.39 2.96 -11.55
CA LYS A 117 -4.77 3.31 -11.18
C LYS A 117 -5.46 2.25 -10.29
N LYS A 118 -5.71 1.06 -10.84
CA LYS A 118 -6.29 -0.08 -10.15
C LYS A 118 -5.19 -0.86 -9.42
N MET A 119 -4.67 -0.26 -8.35
CA MET A 119 -3.60 -0.87 -7.55
C MET A 119 -3.87 -0.85 -6.04
N VAL A 120 -3.07 -1.62 -5.31
CA VAL A 120 -2.97 -1.59 -3.85
C VAL A 120 -1.51 -1.67 -3.44
N TRP A 121 -1.12 -0.86 -2.48
CA TRP A 121 0.19 -0.96 -1.84
C TRP A 121 0.17 -2.01 -0.74
N VAL A 122 1.21 -2.82 -0.64
CA VAL A 122 1.53 -3.59 0.56
C VAL A 122 2.85 -3.07 1.11
N VAL A 123 2.85 -2.56 2.34
CA VAL A 123 3.97 -1.83 2.93
C VAL A 123 4.55 -2.60 4.09
N ASP A 124 5.87 -2.72 4.12
CA ASP A 124 6.58 -3.32 5.25
C ASP A 124 6.55 -2.38 6.46
N GLY A 125 5.64 -2.66 7.39
CA GLY A 125 5.50 -1.93 8.64
C GLY A 125 6.60 -2.24 9.66
N THR A 126 7.54 -3.15 9.34
CA THR A 126 8.67 -3.49 10.20
C THR A 126 9.94 -2.71 9.88
N ARG A 127 10.01 -2.02 8.73
CA ARG A 127 11.22 -1.27 8.32
C ARG A 127 11.63 -0.24 9.37
N LEU A 128 10.69 0.56 9.86
CA LEU A 128 10.97 1.56 10.88
C LEU A 128 10.51 1.06 12.25
N SER A 129 11.45 0.97 13.19
CA SER A 129 11.19 0.48 14.55
C SER A 129 10.11 1.24 15.32
N ARG A 130 9.77 2.46 14.89
CA ARG A 130 8.73 3.30 15.51
C ARG A 130 7.33 3.11 14.92
N ASP A 131 7.20 2.48 13.76
CA ASP A 131 5.92 2.40 13.06
C ASP A 131 4.91 1.52 13.80
N PHE A 132 5.31 0.31 14.21
CA PHE A 132 4.43 -0.55 15.00
C PHE A 132 4.10 0.03 16.40
N PRO A 133 5.06 0.51 17.21
CA PRO A 133 4.74 1.17 18.47
C PRO A 133 3.82 2.39 18.32
N ARG A 134 3.98 3.17 17.24
CA ARG A 134 3.08 4.28 16.92
C ARG A 134 1.66 3.76 16.68
N PHE A 135 1.50 2.77 15.81
CA PHE A 135 0.20 2.16 15.52
C PHE A 135 -0.52 1.67 16.78
N VAL A 136 0.19 0.92 17.64
CA VAL A 136 -0.35 0.43 18.92
C VAL A 136 -0.72 1.58 19.86
N LYS A 137 0.12 2.62 19.94
CA LYS A 137 -0.14 3.80 20.77
C LYS A 137 -1.38 4.55 20.30
N GLY A 138 -1.55 4.74 18.99
CA GLY A 138 -2.77 5.30 18.40
C GLY A 138 -4.00 4.52 18.86
N GLY A 139 -3.94 3.19 18.82
CA GLY A 139 -5.03 2.33 19.31
C GLY A 139 -5.47 2.61 20.75
N LYS A 140 -4.58 3.10 21.63
CA LYS A 140 -4.91 3.51 23.00
C LYS A 140 -5.68 4.84 23.08
N PHE A 141 -5.48 5.74 22.13
CA PHE A 141 -6.24 6.99 22.02
C PHE A 141 -7.60 6.78 21.32
N GLY A 142 -7.77 5.62 20.69
CA GLY A 142 -9.06 5.07 20.30
C GLY A 142 -9.34 5.16 18.81
N SER A 143 -10.15 4.23 18.34
CA SER A 143 -10.79 4.27 17.03
C SER A 143 -12.21 3.75 17.18
N ILE A 144 -13.14 4.36 16.45
CA ILE A 144 -14.53 3.92 16.41
C ILE A 144 -14.69 2.84 15.35
N GLU A 145 -15.46 1.80 15.64
CA GLU A 145 -15.83 0.81 14.64
C GLU A 145 -16.98 1.36 13.80
N LEU A 146 -16.77 1.43 12.47
CA LEU A 146 -17.80 1.85 11.53
C LEU A 146 -18.62 0.66 11.05
N LYS A 147 -17.92 -0.46 10.81
CA LYS A 147 -18.46 -1.76 10.36
C LYS A 147 -17.58 -2.87 10.93
N PRO A 148 -18.04 -4.14 10.96
CA PRO A 148 -17.22 -5.26 11.43
C PRO A 148 -15.83 -5.27 10.78
N GLY A 149 -14.80 -5.02 11.58
CA GLY A 149 -13.41 -4.98 11.13
C GLY A 149 -12.95 -3.71 10.40
N ILE A 150 -13.82 -2.71 10.22
CA ILE A 150 -13.50 -1.38 9.65
C ILE A 150 -13.61 -0.33 10.74
N ARG A 151 -12.53 0.43 10.92
CA ARG A 151 -12.38 1.40 12.00
C ARG A 151 -12.04 2.78 11.46
N LYS A 152 -12.46 3.80 12.18
CA LYS A 152 -12.06 5.19 11.98
C LYS A 152 -11.27 5.67 13.19
N ALA A 153 -10.04 6.10 12.94
CA ALA A 153 -9.17 6.75 13.92
C ALA A 153 -9.14 8.26 13.68
N GLU A 154 -9.34 9.03 14.76
CA GLU A 154 -9.01 10.45 14.75
C GLU A 154 -7.49 10.61 14.81
N PHE A 155 -6.97 11.65 14.17
CA PHE A 155 -5.53 11.93 14.08
C PHE A 155 -4.75 10.75 13.47
N GLY A 156 -5.08 10.39 12.22
CA GLY A 156 -4.50 9.24 11.51
C GLY A 156 -2.96 9.21 11.48
N TYR A 157 -2.31 10.37 11.56
CA TYR A 157 -0.84 10.49 11.66
C TYR A 157 -0.26 9.93 12.97
N GLU A 158 -1.08 9.73 14.00
CA GLU A 158 -0.71 9.02 15.23
C GLU A 158 -0.72 7.51 15.06
N PHE A 159 -1.22 6.99 13.94
CA PHE A 159 -1.29 5.56 13.64
C PHE A 159 -0.36 5.21 12.48
N PHE A 160 -0.53 5.89 11.34
CA PHE A 160 0.11 5.57 10.08
C PHE A 160 1.17 6.61 9.68
N PRO A 161 2.19 6.23 8.89
CA PRO A 161 3.14 7.21 8.37
C PRO A 161 2.44 8.22 7.45
N SER A 162 2.77 9.50 7.59
CA SER A 162 2.10 10.59 6.89
C SER A 162 2.16 10.51 5.37
N ASN A 163 3.21 9.91 4.79
CA ASN A 163 3.34 9.73 3.34
C ASN A 163 2.18 8.88 2.77
N TRP A 164 1.70 7.90 3.54
CA TRP A 164 0.66 6.97 3.11
C TRP A 164 -0.76 7.48 3.37
N LEU A 165 -0.95 8.45 4.27
CA LEU A 165 -2.25 9.09 4.50
C LEU A 165 -2.76 9.85 3.27
N LYS A 166 -1.85 10.21 2.36
CA LYS A 166 -2.15 10.92 1.11
C LYS A 166 -2.19 9.98 -0.10
N SER A 167 -2.35 8.69 0.14
CA SER A 167 -2.52 7.69 -0.91
C SER A 167 -3.87 7.81 -1.56
N SER A 168 -3.88 7.84 -2.91
CA SER A 168 -5.11 7.82 -3.70
C SER A 168 -5.67 6.40 -3.86
N VAL A 169 -4.88 5.39 -3.49
CA VAL A 169 -5.21 3.96 -3.53
C VAL A 169 -5.09 3.34 -2.14
N PRO A 170 -5.69 2.16 -1.89
CA PRO A 170 -5.56 1.46 -0.61
C PRO A 170 -4.10 1.11 -0.27
N VAL A 171 -3.75 1.21 1.02
CA VAL A 171 -2.42 0.90 1.55
C VAL A 171 -2.50 -0.13 2.67
N VAL A 172 -1.97 -1.32 2.44
CA VAL A 172 -1.99 -2.44 3.37
C VAL A 172 -0.68 -2.49 4.14
N PHE A 173 -0.73 -2.22 5.44
CA PHE A 173 0.43 -2.31 6.33
C PHE A 173 0.59 -3.73 6.87
N ASP A 174 1.79 -4.26 6.68
CA ASP A 174 2.23 -5.53 7.24
C ASP A 174 3.19 -5.31 8.42
N PHE A 175 2.69 -5.41 9.65
CA PHE A 175 3.53 -5.24 10.83
C PHE A 175 4.21 -6.53 11.29
N LEU A 176 3.88 -7.70 10.76
CA LEU A 176 4.56 -8.95 11.15
C LEU A 176 5.85 -9.18 10.37
N GLY A 177 5.96 -8.67 9.13
CA GLY A 177 7.14 -8.86 8.30
C GLY A 177 7.50 -10.35 8.14
N LEU A 178 8.78 -10.66 8.38
CA LEU A 178 9.34 -12.02 8.39
C LEU A 178 9.32 -12.70 9.77
N ASP A 179 8.77 -12.05 10.80
CA ASP A 179 8.78 -12.59 12.16
C ASP A 179 7.86 -13.82 12.29
N ASN A 180 8.18 -14.67 13.27
CA ASN A 180 7.39 -15.87 13.56
C ASN A 180 6.03 -15.51 14.21
N VAL A 181 4.94 -15.98 13.59
CA VAL A 181 3.55 -15.79 14.04
C VAL A 181 3.34 -16.23 15.50
N ALA A 182 4.00 -17.30 15.93
CA ALA A 182 3.81 -17.89 17.26
C ALA A 182 4.34 -16.98 18.38
N SER A 183 5.42 -16.25 18.13
CA SER A 183 6.05 -15.34 19.09
C SER A 183 5.62 -13.89 18.94
N ALA A 184 4.95 -13.54 17.83
CA ALA A 184 4.56 -12.18 17.54
C ALA A 184 3.30 -11.74 18.34
N ASP A 185 3.28 -10.44 18.66
CA ASP A 185 2.10 -9.75 19.17
C ASP A 185 0.87 -10.05 18.27
N PRO A 186 -0.29 -10.42 18.84
CA PRO A 186 -1.49 -10.71 18.07
C PRO A 186 -1.88 -9.62 17.06
N ILE A 187 -1.64 -8.35 17.38
CA ILE A 187 -1.91 -7.20 16.50
C ILE A 187 -1.12 -7.32 15.20
N ARG A 188 0.12 -7.83 15.25
CA ARG A 188 0.97 -7.96 14.06
C ARG A 188 0.48 -9.04 13.11
N ARG A 189 -0.32 -10.01 13.58
CA ARG A 189 -0.79 -11.14 12.76
C ARG A 189 -1.77 -10.72 11.67
N ASN A 190 -2.44 -9.58 11.86
CA ASN A 190 -3.33 -8.98 10.89
C ASN A 190 -2.62 -7.91 10.07
N LEU A 191 -3.17 -7.68 8.88
CA LEU A 191 -2.85 -6.55 8.02
C LEU A 191 -3.80 -5.40 8.32
N TYR A 192 -3.34 -4.18 8.08
CA TYR A 192 -4.14 -2.97 8.26
C TYR A 192 -4.25 -2.23 6.94
N CYS A 193 -5.40 -2.30 6.29
CA CYS A 193 -5.64 -1.63 5.02
C CYS A 193 -6.20 -0.23 5.28
N LEU A 194 -5.37 0.79 5.11
CA LEU A 194 -5.75 2.18 5.08
C LEU A 194 -6.46 2.50 3.76
N PHE A 195 -7.65 3.08 3.84
CA PHE A 195 -8.41 3.53 2.67
C PHE A 195 -8.12 5.00 2.33
N PRO A 196 -8.11 5.36 1.04
CA PRO A 196 -8.10 6.76 0.62
C PRO A 196 -9.25 7.53 1.26
N SER A 197 -8.97 8.76 1.68
CA SER A 197 -9.94 9.60 2.38
C SER A 197 -9.71 11.07 2.02
N HIS A 198 -10.80 11.82 1.85
CA HIS A 198 -10.76 13.28 1.71
C HIS A 198 -10.45 14.01 3.02
N ASP A 199 -10.36 13.28 4.12
CA ASP A 199 -10.09 13.80 5.45
C ASP A 199 -8.63 13.55 5.83
N GLU A 200 -7.79 14.58 5.75
CA GLU A 200 -6.37 14.49 6.08
C GLU A 200 -6.11 14.24 7.59
N TYR A 201 -7.12 14.43 8.44
CA TYR A 201 -7.00 14.24 9.88
C TYR A 201 -7.40 12.84 10.32
N ASN A 202 -8.39 12.23 9.65
CA ASN A 202 -8.94 10.94 10.05
C ASN A 202 -8.44 9.81 9.16
N ALA A 203 -8.07 8.68 9.76
CA ALA A 203 -7.76 7.46 9.02
C ALA A 203 -8.94 6.49 9.09
N VAL A 204 -9.39 5.98 7.94
CA VAL A 204 -10.31 4.85 7.87
C VAL A 204 -9.51 3.63 7.44
N TYR A 205 -9.56 2.55 8.22
CA TYR A 205 -8.79 1.35 7.92
C TYR A 205 -9.52 0.06 8.28
N ALA A 206 -9.24 -1.01 7.55
CA ALA A 206 -9.71 -2.35 7.84
C ALA A 206 -8.62 -3.21 8.49
N GLU A 207 -9.03 -4.07 9.42
CA GLU A 207 -8.20 -5.15 9.98
C GLU A 207 -8.48 -6.45 9.21
N ILE A 208 -7.45 -7.01 8.58
CA ILE A 208 -7.61 -8.13 7.64
C ILE A 208 -6.60 -9.23 7.97
N PRO A 209 -7.03 -10.48 8.21
CA PRO A 209 -6.09 -11.60 8.34
C PRO A 209 -5.24 -11.75 7.08
N ARG A 210 -3.93 -11.96 7.21
CA ARG A 210 -2.99 -12.13 6.09
C ARG A 210 -3.48 -13.14 5.04
N GLY A 211 -3.94 -14.31 5.49
CA GLY A 211 -4.48 -15.34 4.61
C GLY A 211 -5.77 -14.94 3.89
N ALA A 212 -6.60 -14.10 4.52
CA ALA A 212 -7.83 -13.60 3.91
C ALA A 212 -7.52 -12.59 2.79
N PHE A 213 -6.53 -11.71 2.98
CA PHE A 213 -6.04 -10.82 1.92
C PHE A 213 -5.61 -11.62 0.69
N VAL A 214 -4.65 -12.55 0.86
CA VAL A 214 -4.15 -13.38 -0.26
C VAL A 214 -5.30 -14.14 -0.94
N LYS A 215 -6.16 -14.80 -0.16
CA LYS A 215 -7.29 -15.57 -0.71
C LYS A 215 -8.27 -14.70 -1.52
N THR A 216 -8.54 -13.47 -1.07
CA THR A 216 -9.48 -12.57 -1.76
C THR A 216 -8.88 -11.90 -2.98
N VAL A 217 -7.56 -11.70 -3.01
CA VAL A 217 -6.85 -11.27 -4.23
C VAL A 217 -6.89 -12.38 -5.27
N LEU A 218 -6.57 -13.62 -4.88
CA LEU A 218 -6.52 -14.78 -5.79
C LEU A 218 -7.85 -15.08 -6.48
N ASN A 219 -8.98 -14.72 -5.89
CA ASN A 219 -10.31 -14.95 -6.46
C ASN A 219 -11.02 -13.67 -6.90
N GLY A 220 -10.30 -12.55 -7.00
CA GLY A 220 -10.83 -11.27 -7.47
C GLY A 220 -11.71 -10.50 -6.49
N LYS A 221 -12.24 -11.14 -5.43
CA LYS A 221 -13.16 -10.52 -4.47
C LYS A 221 -12.57 -9.34 -3.71
N TRP A 222 -11.24 -9.24 -3.61
CA TRP A 222 -10.58 -8.07 -3.02
C TRP A 222 -11.00 -6.79 -3.73
N SER A 223 -10.86 -6.75 -5.06
CA SER A 223 -11.14 -5.55 -5.85
C SER A 223 -12.60 -5.15 -5.74
N GLU A 224 -13.52 -6.12 -5.82
CA GLU A 224 -14.96 -5.88 -5.70
C GLU A 224 -15.32 -5.25 -4.35
N ARG A 225 -14.84 -5.85 -3.25
CA ARG A 225 -15.15 -5.41 -1.89
C ARG A 225 -14.57 -4.04 -1.58
N VAL A 226 -13.32 -3.81 -1.98
CA VAL A 226 -12.64 -2.54 -1.71
C VAL A 226 -13.24 -1.43 -2.56
N THR A 227 -13.55 -1.68 -3.84
CA THR A 227 -14.22 -0.70 -4.70
C THR A 227 -15.59 -0.33 -4.13
N ALA A 228 -16.43 -1.32 -3.80
CA ALA A 228 -17.75 -1.06 -3.24
C ALA A 228 -17.69 -0.24 -1.94
N PHE A 229 -16.70 -0.49 -1.08
CA PHE A 229 -16.52 0.27 0.16
C PHE A 229 -16.01 1.69 -0.09
N MET A 230 -15.06 1.88 -1.02
CA MET A 230 -14.59 3.21 -1.40
C MET A 230 -15.69 4.04 -2.06
N ASP A 231 -16.52 3.44 -2.91
CA ASP A 231 -17.67 4.09 -3.52
C ASP A 231 -18.67 4.56 -2.45
N GLU A 232 -18.93 3.74 -1.44
CA GLU A 232 -19.78 4.10 -0.30
C GLU A 232 -19.20 5.29 0.48
N MET A 233 -17.91 5.26 0.80
CA MET A 233 -17.23 6.37 1.48
C MET A 233 -17.31 7.67 0.67
N GLU A 234 -17.16 7.58 -0.66
CA GLU A 234 -17.28 8.72 -1.55
C GLU A 234 -18.71 9.30 -1.54
N GLN A 235 -19.74 8.44 -1.60
CA GLN A 235 -21.13 8.89 -1.52
C GLN A 235 -21.43 9.58 -0.17
N GLU A 236 -20.98 9.01 0.95
CA GLU A 236 -21.14 9.61 2.27
C GLU A 236 -20.46 10.98 2.36
N TYR A 237 -19.28 11.12 1.76
CA TYR A 237 -18.55 12.39 1.69
C TYR A 237 -19.33 13.43 0.88
N ILE A 238 -19.77 13.09 -0.34
CA ILE A 238 -20.54 13.97 -1.22
C ILE A 238 -21.83 14.43 -0.52
N GLU A 239 -22.55 13.52 0.13
CA GLU A 239 -23.78 13.86 0.86
C GLU A 239 -23.51 14.79 2.05
N THR A 240 -22.43 14.53 2.79
CA THR A 240 -21.98 15.41 3.88
C THR A 240 -21.65 16.81 3.37
N GLN A 241 -20.98 16.94 2.22
CA GLN A 241 -20.68 18.26 1.63
C GLN A 241 -21.97 18.98 1.18
N LYS A 242 -22.89 18.28 0.50
CA LYS A 242 -24.20 18.83 0.11
C LYS A 242 -24.98 19.33 1.33
N GLN A 243 -24.96 18.57 2.43
CA GLN A 243 -25.65 18.96 3.66
C GLN A 243 -24.98 20.16 4.34
N ARG A 244 -23.64 20.25 4.35
CA ARG A 244 -22.89 21.43 4.82
C ARG A 244 -23.23 22.66 4.00
N GLN A 245 -23.27 22.54 2.67
CA GLN A 245 -23.62 23.63 1.78
C GLN A 245 -25.06 24.13 2.01
N ARG A 246 -26.03 23.21 2.13
CA ARG A 246 -27.42 23.53 2.49
C ARG A 246 -27.51 24.24 3.85
N ASN A 247 -26.78 23.77 4.86
CA ASN A 247 -26.76 24.39 6.18
C ASN A 247 -26.12 25.79 6.17
N MET A 248 -25.15 26.03 5.29
CA MET A 248 -24.57 27.37 5.09
C MET A 248 -25.53 28.31 4.38
N GLN A 249 -26.38 27.82 3.47
CA GLN A 249 -27.38 28.64 2.79
C GLN A 249 -28.62 28.96 3.65
N ARG A 250 -28.78 28.33 4.82
CA ARG A 250 -29.86 28.64 5.76
C ARG A 250 -29.63 29.99 6.48
N PRO A 251 -30.70 30.79 6.70
CA PRO A 251 -30.62 32.03 7.47
C PRO A 251 -29.99 31.81 8.85
N ILE A 252 -29.20 32.79 9.33
CA ILE A 252 -28.36 32.69 10.54
C ILE A 252 -29.14 32.18 11.77
N TYR A 253 -30.43 32.52 11.89
CA TYR A 253 -31.31 32.07 12.97
C TYR A 253 -31.51 30.54 13.07
N TYR A 254 -31.29 29.78 12.00
CA TYR A 254 -31.46 28.31 11.98
C TYR A 254 -30.15 27.51 11.99
N ARG A 255 -28.98 28.17 12.05
CA ARG A 255 -27.70 27.45 12.18
C ARG A 255 -27.53 26.98 13.63
N LYS A 256 -27.64 25.66 13.86
CA LYS A 256 -27.32 25.04 15.17
C LYS A 256 -25.92 25.50 15.62
N LYS A 257 -25.85 26.28 16.70
CA LYS A 257 -24.58 26.60 17.38
C LYS A 257 -23.95 25.28 17.85
N ARG A 258 -22.86 24.85 17.23
CA ARG A 258 -21.97 23.86 17.85
C ARG A 258 -21.38 24.53 19.10
N SER A 259 -21.63 23.93 20.25
CA SER A 259 -21.02 24.28 21.53
C SER A 259 -19.50 24.44 21.36
N ILE A 260 -19.01 25.63 21.69
CA ILE A 260 -17.58 25.90 21.85
C ILE A 260 -17.19 25.23 23.16
N TYR A 261 -16.33 24.21 23.11
CA TYR A 261 -15.78 23.59 24.31
C TYR A 261 -15.18 24.66 25.24
N PRO A 262 -15.45 24.61 26.57
CA PRO A 262 -14.83 25.56 27.48
C PRO A 262 -13.33 25.27 27.56
N VAL A 263 -12.52 26.26 27.16
CA VAL A 263 -11.08 26.30 27.34
C VAL A 263 -10.78 26.14 28.84
N LYS A 264 -10.21 25.00 29.25
CA LYS A 264 -9.68 24.84 30.61
C LYS A 264 -8.44 25.71 30.75
N ILE A 265 -8.61 26.89 31.34
CA ILE A 265 -7.51 27.76 31.76
C ILE A 265 -6.78 27.09 32.92
N TYR A 266 -5.60 26.50 32.66
CA TYR A 266 -4.68 26.08 33.71
C TYR A 266 -4.04 27.33 34.36
N ARG A 267 -4.55 27.73 35.52
CA ARG A 267 -3.86 28.68 36.41
C ARG A 267 -2.64 27.97 37.05
N LYS A 268 -1.43 28.27 36.55
CA LYS A 268 -0.17 27.96 37.25
C LYS A 268 -0.17 28.69 38.60
N LYS A 269 -0.28 27.94 39.70
CA LYS A 269 0.08 28.43 41.04
C LYS A 269 1.60 28.37 41.18
N TRP A 270 2.25 29.52 41.19
CA TRP A 270 3.60 29.65 41.70
C TRP A 270 3.54 29.54 43.23
N ARG A 271 4.26 28.57 43.80
CA ARG A 271 4.56 28.53 45.25
C ARG A 271 5.82 29.36 45.47
N ARG A 272 5.71 30.32 46.39
CA ARG A 272 6.84 30.90 47.11
C ARG A 272 7.38 29.87 48.09
#